data_AF-A0A180GIH3-F1
#
_entry.id   AF-A0A180GIH3-F1
#
_cell.length_a   1.000
_cell.length_b   1.000
_cell.length_c   1.000
_cell.angle_alpha   90.00
_cell.angle_beta   90.00
_cell.angle_gamma   90.00
#
_symmetry.space_group_name_H-M   'P 1'
#
loop_
_entity.id
_entity.type
_entity.pdbx_description
1 polymer ?
#
loop_
_entity_poly.entity_id
_entity_poly.type
_entity_poly.pdbx_seq_one_letter_code
_entity_poly.pdbx_strand_id
1 'polypeptide(L)'
;MDTSMDSNSTVPTDPRYGKLFEWLTGARGVQLAETISAHEFRETGEGWGMIARADIGKGATLFSLPRPGPSVISPLLSVQTSRLLSALSPQDRHRIARNWLPLLLVLLWERVQAILNPHDPHSWAPYFDTLPKEFDTLMFWNQHELAELTGSTILVPEGTTWEENYGLEMYHRMGSLVLSRSFHVEAGSTADKAGDDDHDISMDSVPSLGAEAVGNGHSPDLTQETLDQLSAAGTDDEDEERESVEDIAMVPLADLLNAKTGSENAKLFYETDCLKMKATRNIKKGEQIYNTYGNPPNSDLLRRYGHVDRPNQFDVVEISIKTCLDVAQSHLSSQSPALASSDQLQNRLDWALEMGIDDVFEVPTKLERKKNGSPLLPEEFTCVLKILVLSGEEFEEHKSKEKLPKPKLINPDVILLAQKVIDRRMKDYPTSIDEDERLLEALRSTSHQNRTGDSVNRKIKAIIVRKSEKEILLRLHDSLVQKLASYQGQDQNLSNSGNHQSNQKRKISSNQDLDHSMSEGHKSRKTS
;
A
#
# COMPACT_ATOMS: atom_id res chain seq x y z
N MET A 1 -27.29 -32.19 39.37
CA MET A 1 -27.12 -33.08 38.20
C MET A 1 -26.20 -32.34 37.26
N ASP A 2 -24.93 -32.68 37.32
CA ASP A 2 -23.94 -32.31 36.32
C ASP A 2 -24.42 -32.78 34.95
N THR A 3 -24.47 -31.86 34.00
CA THR A 3 -24.48 -32.20 32.58
C THR A 3 -23.25 -31.55 31.97
N SER A 4 -22.15 -32.29 32.02
CA SER A 4 -20.99 -32.09 31.17
C SER A 4 -21.45 -32.18 29.72
N MET A 5 -21.51 -31.04 29.03
CA MET A 5 -21.51 -31.04 27.58
C MET A 5 -20.08 -31.34 27.12
N ASP A 6 -19.81 -32.61 26.87
CA ASP A 6 -18.68 -33.03 26.03
C ASP A 6 -18.92 -32.49 24.61
N SER A 7 -18.49 -31.26 24.35
CA SER A 7 -18.38 -30.73 22.99
C SER A 7 -17.11 -31.27 22.34
N ASN A 8 -17.08 -32.58 22.10
CA ASN A 8 -16.12 -33.18 21.18
C ASN A 8 -16.65 -32.97 19.75
N SER A 9 -16.81 -31.71 19.34
CA SER A 9 -17.06 -31.38 17.95
C SER A 9 -15.74 -31.56 17.21
N THR A 10 -15.55 -32.74 16.62
CA THR A 10 -14.50 -32.96 15.63
C THR A 10 -14.72 -31.94 14.51
N VAL A 11 -13.91 -30.89 14.52
CA VAL A 11 -13.86 -29.89 13.45
C VAL A 11 -13.69 -30.68 12.14
N PRO A 12 -14.60 -30.56 11.17
CA PRO A 12 -14.47 -31.27 9.90
C PRO A 12 -13.15 -30.86 9.24
N THR A 13 -12.17 -31.75 9.25
CA THR A 13 -10.89 -31.53 8.56
C THR A 13 -11.06 -32.00 7.12
N ASP A 14 -11.00 -31.06 6.17
CA ASP A 14 -10.94 -31.42 4.75
C ASP A 14 -9.68 -32.28 4.54
N PRO A 15 -9.82 -33.51 3.98
CA PRO A 15 -8.73 -34.48 3.88
C PRO A 15 -7.55 -33.97 3.06
N ARG A 16 -7.73 -32.93 2.21
CA ARG A 16 -6.65 -32.33 1.43
C ARG A 16 -5.57 -31.69 2.32
N TYR A 17 -5.96 -31.05 3.43
CA TYR A 17 -4.99 -30.46 4.36
C TYR A 17 -4.24 -31.51 5.17
N GLY A 18 -4.88 -32.65 5.48
CA GLY A 18 -4.19 -33.80 6.07
C GLY A 18 -3.06 -34.30 5.17
N LYS A 19 -3.37 -34.50 3.87
CA LYS A 19 -2.36 -34.89 2.86
C LYS A 19 -1.26 -33.85 2.70
N LEU A 20 -1.60 -32.56 2.72
CA LEU A 20 -0.62 -31.47 2.68
C LEU A 20 0.35 -31.57 3.86
N PHE A 21 -0.16 -31.70 5.08
CA PHE A 21 0.68 -31.74 6.28
C PHE A 21 1.57 -32.99 6.29
N GLU A 22 1.02 -34.16 5.97
CA GLU A 22 1.81 -35.40 5.84
C GLU A 22 2.93 -35.29 4.81
N TRP A 23 2.63 -34.68 3.65
CA TRP A 23 3.63 -34.45 2.60
C TRP A 23 4.70 -33.44 3.02
N LEU A 24 4.31 -32.32 3.66
CA LEU A 24 5.25 -31.32 4.15
C LEU A 24 6.19 -31.89 5.22
N THR A 25 5.64 -32.59 6.22
CA THR A 25 6.44 -33.15 7.32
C THR A 25 7.27 -34.35 6.87
N GLY A 26 6.70 -35.24 6.05
CA GLY A 26 7.33 -36.48 5.65
C GLY A 26 8.31 -36.34 4.49
N ALA A 27 7.97 -35.56 3.46
CA ALA A 27 8.75 -35.47 2.22
C ALA A 27 9.56 -34.16 2.09
N ARG A 28 9.18 -33.09 2.81
CA ARG A 28 9.82 -31.76 2.70
C ARG A 28 10.53 -31.29 3.96
N GLY A 29 10.55 -32.11 5.01
CA GLY A 29 11.28 -31.82 6.26
C GLY A 29 10.70 -30.66 7.08
N VAL A 30 9.46 -30.24 6.79
CA VAL A 30 8.80 -29.17 7.54
C VAL A 30 8.49 -29.65 8.96
N GLN A 31 8.78 -28.81 9.95
CA GLN A 31 8.35 -29.06 11.32
C GLN A 31 7.06 -28.30 11.58
N LEU A 32 6.01 -29.00 12.02
CA LEU A 32 4.68 -28.44 12.25
C LEU A 32 4.28 -28.66 13.72
N ALA A 33 3.85 -27.60 14.40
CA ALA A 33 3.37 -27.72 15.78
C ALA A 33 2.02 -28.45 15.85
N GLU A 34 1.85 -29.36 16.81
CA GLU A 34 0.56 -30.05 17.05
C GLU A 34 -0.54 -29.11 17.55
N THR A 35 -0.16 -27.92 18.02
CA THR A 35 -1.06 -26.90 18.55
C THR A 35 -1.79 -26.11 17.47
N ILE A 36 -1.60 -26.40 16.19
CA ILE A 36 -2.23 -25.68 15.08
C ILE A 36 -2.85 -26.64 14.05
N SER A 37 -3.84 -26.17 13.30
CA SER A 37 -4.39 -26.90 12.16
C SER A 37 -5.13 -26.01 11.17
N ALA A 38 -5.37 -26.52 9.96
CA ALA A 38 -6.27 -25.87 9.01
C ALA A 38 -7.71 -25.82 9.52
N HIS A 39 -8.41 -24.72 9.23
CA HIS A 39 -9.82 -24.50 9.54
C HIS A 39 -10.46 -23.60 8.49
N GLU A 40 -11.75 -23.82 8.20
CA GLU A 40 -12.50 -23.01 7.25
C GLU A 40 -13.35 -21.97 7.99
N PHE A 41 -12.95 -20.70 7.92
CA PHE A 41 -13.59 -19.56 8.56
C PHE A 41 -14.76 -19.04 7.72
N ARG A 42 -15.80 -19.86 7.56
CA ARG A 42 -17.00 -19.50 6.81
C ARG A 42 -17.78 -18.34 7.43
N GLU A 43 -17.74 -18.22 8.75
CA GLU A 43 -18.50 -17.19 9.49
C GLU A 43 -17.97 -15.78 9.22
N THR A 44 -16.66 -15.65 9.01
CA THR A 44 -16.00 -14.37 8.69
C THR A 44 -15.81 -14.16 7.20
N GLY A 45 -16.05 -15.19 6.38
CA GLY A 45 -15.86 -15.13 4.92
C GLY A 45 -14.39 -15.13 4.48
N GLU A 46 -13.46 -15.45 5.39
CA GLU A 46 -12.01 -15.44 5.14
C GLU A 46 -11.51 -16.74 4.48
N GLY A 47 -12.41 -17.73 4.29
CA GLY A 47 -12.06 -19.00 3.65
C GLY A 47 -11.20 -19.88 4.54
N TRP A 48 -10.24 -20.58 3.95
CA TRP A 48 -9.34 -21.45 4.73
C TRP A 48 -8.22 -20.65 5.39
N GLY A 49 -7.94 -20.98 6.64
CA GLY A 49 -6.88 -20.41 7.45
C GLY A 49 -6.32 -21.41 8.45
N MET A 50 -5.49 -20.95 9.38
CA MET A 50 -4.97 -21.76 10.49
C MET A 50 -5.64 -21.37 11.81
N ILE A 51 -5.92 -22.36 12.67
CA ILE A 51 -6.53 -22.19 14.00
C ILE A 51 -5.66 -22.81 15.09
N ALA A 52 -5.66 -22.20 16.27
CA ALA A 52 -4.98 -22.74 17.46
C ALA A 52 -5.82 -23.86 18.12
N ARG A 53 -5.23 -25.03 18.34
CA ARG A 53 -5.82 -26.19 19.05
C ARG A 53 -5.61 -26.17 20.55
N ALA A 54 -4.64 -25.37 21.01
CA ALA A 54 -4.31 -25.13 22.40
C ALA A 54 -3.89 -23.66 22.58
N ASP A 55 -3.74 -23.21 23.83
CA ASP A 55 -3.15 -21.91 24.10
C ASP A 55 -1.67 -21.92 23.65
N ILE A 56 -1.28 -20.92 22.86
CA ILE A 56 0.07 -20.74 22.31
C ILE A 56 0.69 -19.49 22.93
N GLY A 57 1.87 -19.63 23.52
CA GLY A 57 2.61 -18.52 24.10
C GLY A 57 3.29 -17.65 23.05
N LYS A 58 3.45 -16.36 23.35
CA LYS A 58 4.29 -15.44 22.55
C LYS A 58 5.69 -16.04 22.33
N GLY A 59 6.19 -15.94 21.11
CA GLY A 59 7.49 -16.44 20.69
C GLY A 59 7.51 -17.93 20.32
N ALA A 60 6.42 -18.66 20.52
CA ALA A 60 6.34 -20.07 20.13
C ALA A 60 6.42 -20.23 18.61
N THR A 61 7.23 -21.19 18.15
CA THR A 61 7.31 -21.59 16.75
C THR A 61 6.06 -22.38 16.37
N LEU A 62 5.36 -21.92 15.34
CA LEU A 62 4.16 -22.54 14.78
C LEU A 62 4.54 -23.60 13.74
N PHE A 63 5.48 -23.26 12.85
CA PHE A 63 6.11 -24.18 11.93
C PHE A 63 7.48 -23.67 11.47
N SER A 64 8.32 -24.58 10.99
CA SER A 64 9.66 -24.31 10.47
C SER A 64 9.82 -24.96 9.10
N LEU A 65 10.18 -24.17 8.09
CA LEU A 65 10.46 -24.63 6.73
C LEU A 65 11.98 -24.67 6.51
N PRO A 66 12.60 -25.85 6.35
CA PRO A 66 14.04 -25.91 6.08
C PRO A 66 14.38 -25.29 4.72
N ARG A 67 15.56 -24.65 4.63
CA ARG A 67 16.12 -24.26 3.33
C ARG A 67 16.52 -25.50 2.52
N PRO A 68 16.53 -25.43 1.18
CA PRO A 68 16.97 -26.54 0.33
C PRO A 68 18.38 -27.00 0.69
N GLY A 69 18.58 -28.32 0.74
CA GLY A 69 19.86 -28.93 1.00
C GLY A 69 20.03 -30.26 0.28
N PRO A 70 21.22 -30.90 0.34
CA PRO A 70 21.52 -32.12 -0.43
C PRO A 70 20.60 -33.30 -0.12
N SER A 71 19.96 -33.30 1.05
CA SER A 71 19.11 -34.39 1.54
C SER A 71 17.66 -33.98 1.78
N VAL A 72 17.30 -32.71 1.56
CA VAL A 72 15.96 -32.18 1.82
C VAL A 72 15.47 -31.49 0.56
N ILE A 73 14.40 -32.03 -0.02
CA ILE A 73 13.71 -31.38 -1.14
C ILE A 73 13.05 -30.12 -0.61
N SER A 74 13.35 -28.97 -1.24
CA SER A 74 12.84 -27.67 -0.78
C SER A 74 11.33 -27.70 -0.52
N PRO A 75 10.86 -27.17 0.62
CA PRO A 75 9.45 -26.88 0.85
C PRO A 75 9.01 -25.57 0.17
N LEU A 76 9.94 -24.80 -0.41
CA LEU A 76 9.66 -23.52 -1.08
C LEU A 76 9.57 -23.74 -2.60
N LEU A 77 8.51 -23.23 -3.22
CA LEU A 77 8.35 -23.28 -4.67
C LEU A 77 8.81 -21.96 -5.27
N SER A 78 10.02 -21.95 -5.82
CA SER A 78 10.64 -20.78 -6.43
C SER A 78 11.24 -21.14 -7.77
N VAL A 79 11.77 -20.10 -8.42
CA VAL A 79 12.53 -20.21 -9.66
C VAL A 79 13.75 -21.12 -9.49
N GLN A 80 14.48 -21.04 -8.37
CA GLN A 80 15.67 -21.88 -8.14
C GLN A 80 15.34 -23.32 -7.73
N THR A 81 14.18 -23.57 -7.11
CA THR A 81 13.83 -24.91 -6.63
C THR A 81 13.10 -25.75 -7.68
N SER A 82 12.60 -25.12 -8.75
CA SER A 82 11.93 -25.83 -9.84
C SER A 82 12.92 -26.49 -10.80
N ARG A 83 12.52 -27.66 -11.31
CA ARG A 83 13.28 -28.38 -12.35
C ARG A 83 13.13 -27.72 -13.73
N LEU A 84 12.14 -26.85 -13.94
CA LEU A 84 11.87 -26.21 -15.23
C LEU A 84 13.11 -25.47 -15.77
N LEU A 85 13.72 -24.61 -14.96
CA LEU A 85 14.84 -23.79 -15.42
C LEU A 85 16.06 -24.60 -15.84
N SER A 86 16.29 -25.75 -15.19
CA SER A 86 17.37 -26.66 -15.57
C SER A 86 17.15 -27.29 -16.95
N ALA A 87 15.90 -27.36 -17.41
CA ALA A 87 15.53 -27.87 -18.73
C ALA A 87 15.56 -26.80 -19.84
N LEU A 88 15.72 -25.52 -19.49
CA LEU A 88 15.76 -24.42 -20.46
C LEU A 88 17.19 -24.10 -20.91
N SER A 89 17.33 -23.67 -22.17
CA SER A 89 18.59 -23.15 -22.68
C SER A 89 18.98 -21.85 -21.94
N PRO A 90 20.28 -21.48 -21.89
CA PRO A 90 20.69 -20.20 -21.31
C PRO A 90 20.01 -18.99 -21.97
N GLN A 91 19.76 -19.06 -23.28
CA GLN A 91 19.08 -18.01 -24.03
C GLN A 91 17.61 -17.89 -23.63
N ASP A 92 16.90 -19.01 -23.47
CA ASP A 92 15.50 -19.00 -23.04
C ASP A 92 15.36 -18.52 -21.60
N ARG A 93 16.31 -18.88 -20.72
CA ARG A 93 16.38 -18.35 -19.35
C ARG A 93 16.50 -16.83 -19.33
N HIS A 94 17.39 -16.27 -20.15
CA HIS A 94 17.55 -14.82 -20.23
C HIS A 94 16.29 -14.12 -20.77
N ARG A 95 15.58 -14.73 -21.73
CA ARG A 95 14.33 -14.18 -22.28
C ARG A 95 13.21 -14.08 -21.26
N ILE A 96 13.16 -15.00 -20.30
CA ILE A 96 12.12 -15.02 -19.26
C ILE A 96 12.53 -14.32 -17.97
N ALA A 97 13.82 -14.01 -17.76
CA ALA A 97 14.38 -13.48 -16.51
C ALA A 97 13.83 -12.12 -16.05
N ARG A 98 12.91 -11.51 -16.80
CA ARG A 98 12.31 -10.23 -16.46
C ARG A 98 10.99 -10.43 -15.71
N ASN A 99 10.82 -9.70 -14.61
CA ASN A 99 9.60 -9.67 -13.79
C ASN A 99 9.20 -11.08 -13.31
N TRP A 100 8.00 -11.25 -12.75
CA TRP A 100 7.47 -12.51 -12.21
C TRP A 100 7.21 -13.64 -13.23
N LEU A 101 7.57 -13.46 -14.51
CA LEU A 101 7.34 -14.44 -15.57
C LEU A 101 8.01 -15.81 -15.32
N PRO A 102 9.26 -15.90 -14.81
CA PRO A 102 9.87 -17.18 -14.45
C PRO A 102 9.05 -17.94 -13.40
N LEU A 103 8.60 -17.26 -12.35
CA LEU A 103 7.82 -17.89 -11.28
C LEU A 103 6.46 -18.35 -11.81
N LEU A 104 5.79 -17.54 -12.64
CA LEU A 104 4.55 -17.93 -13.32
C LEU A 104 4.73 -19.22 -14.14
N LEU A 105 5.79 -19.29 -14.95
CA LEU A 105 6.08 -20.47 -15.77
C LEU A 105 6.39 -21.69 -14.90
N VAL A 106 7.12 -21.50 -13.80
CA VAL A 106 7.36 -22.54 -12.80
C VAL A 106 6.04 -23.06 -12.22
N LEU A 107 5.14 -22.18 -11.79
CA LEU A 107 3.84 -22.57 -11.24
C LEU A 107 3.00 -23.36 -12.25
N LEU A 108 2.97 -22.93 -13.51
CA LEU A 108 2.27 -23.64 -14.58
C LEU A 108 2.88 -25.01 -14.83
N TRP A 109 4.21 -25.08 -14.93
CA TRP A 109 4.92 -26.32 -15.17
C TRP A 109 4.72 -27.32 -14.04
N GLU A 110 4.95 -26.92 -12.79
CA GLU A 110 4.78 -27.78 -11.61
C GLU A 110 3.32 -28.21 -11.45
N ARG A 111 2.35 -27.37 -11.82
CA ARG A 111 0.92 -27.74 -11.82
C ARG A 111 0.63 -28.84 -12.84
N VAL A 112 1.20 -28.75 -14.04
CA VAL A 112 1.06 -29.81 -15.05
C VAL A 112 1.75 -31.10 -14.56
N GLN A 113 2.94 -31.00 -13.95
CA GLN A 113 3.62 -32.16 -13.36
C GLN A 113 2.81 -32.79 -12.24
N ALA A 114 2.16 -31.98 -11.39
CA ALA A 114 1.28 -32.47 -10.34
C ALA A 114 0.10 -33.28 -10.88
N ILE A 115 -0.42 -32.92 -12.06
CA ILE A 115 -1.51 -33.65 -12.72
C ILE A 115 -1.01 -34.92 -13.41
N LEU A 116 0.09 -34.84 -14.16
CA LEU A 116 0.61 -35.96 -14.95
C LEU A 116 1.34 -37.00 -14.10
N ASN A 117 2.05 -36.55 -13.07
CA ASN A 117 2.93 -37.35 -12.22
C ASN A 117 2.64 -37.11 -10.72
N PRO A 118 1.41 -37.36 -10.22
CA PRO A 118 1.03 -37.04 -8.85
C PRO A 118 1.79 -37.84 -7.79
N HIS A 119 2.38 -38.98 -8.15
CA HIS A 119 3.14 -39.86 -7.26
C HIS A 119 4.66 -39.63 -7.30
N ASP A 120 5.16 -38.68 -8.09
CA ASP A 120 6.58 -38.27 -8.05
C ASP A 120 6.89 -37.69 -6.66
N PRO A 121 7.95 -38.12 -5.95
CA PRO A 121 8.37 -37.52 -4.68
C PRO A 121 8.58 -35.99 -4.74
N HIS A 122 8.97 -35.47 -5.90
CA HIS A 122 9.12 -34.03 -6.14
C HIS A 122 7.81 -33.31 -6.51
N SER A 123 6.72 -34.05 -6.69
CA SER A 123 5.41 -33.49 -7.04
C SER A 123 4.89 -32.52 -5.98
N TRP A 124 4.30 -31.44 -6.45
CA TRP A 124 3.62 -30.41 -5.66
C TRP A 124 2.10 -30.63 -5.57
N ALA A 125 1.59 -31.80 -5.99
CA ALA A 125 0.17 -32.09 -6.03
C ALA A 125 -0.57 -31.85 -4.69
N PRO A 126 -0.05 -32.28 -3.52
CA PRO A 126 -0.73 -32.03 -2.24
C PRO A 126 -0.89 -30.53 -1.92
N TYR A 127 0.06 -29.70 -2.35
CA TYR A 127 -0.01 -28.24 -2.21
C TYR A 127 -1.03 -27.63 -3.18
N PHE A 128 -0.93 -27.93 -4.48
CA PHE A 128 -1.87 -27.42 -5.48
C PHE A 128 -3.33 -27.81 -5.22
N ASP A 129 -3.57 -28.98 -4.61
CA ASP A 129 -4.91 -29.45 -4.23
C ASP A 129 -5.57 -28.57 -3.15
N THR A 130 -4.76 -27.88 -2.33
CA THR A 130 -5.24 -26.97 -1.27
C THR A 130 -5.44 -25.53 -1.73
N LEU A 131 -4.82 -25.12 -2.84
CA LEU A 131 -4.93 -23.76 -3.34
C LEU A 131 -6.35 -23.41 -3.78
N PRO A 132 -6.77 -22.13 -3.64
CA PRO A 132 -8.05 -21.66 -4.15
C PRO A 132 -8.20 -21.87 -5.66
N LYS A 133 -9.44 -22.15 -6.09
CA LYS A 133 -9.79 -22.28 -7.51
C LYS A 133 -10.42 -21.01 -8.07
N GLU A 134 -10.94 -20.16 -7.20
CA GLU A 134 -11.63 -18.91 -7.49
C GLU A 134 -10.92 -17.79 -6.73
N PHE A 135 -10.89 -16.61 -7.33
CA PHE A 135 -10.22 -15.43 -6.82
C PHE A 135 -11.15 -14.24 -7.00
N ASP A 136 -11.00 -13.25 -6.12
CA ASP A 136 -11.77 -12.01 -6.18
C ASP A 136 -10.91 -10.78 -6.41
N THR A 137 -9.69 -10.99 -6.91
CA THR A 137 -8.83 -9.93 -7.45
C THR A 137 -9.48 -9.29 -8.68
N LEU A 138 -9.12 -8.04 -8.93
CA LEU A 138 -9.81 -7.18 -9.92
C LEU A 138 -9.83 -7.75 -11.34
N MET A 139 -8.85 -8.58 -11.69
CA MET A 139 -8.78 -9.24 -13.00
C MET A 139 -9.91 -10.24 -13.27
N PHE A 140 -10.69 -10.62 -12.24
CA PHE A 140 -11.89 -11.45 -12.37
C PHE A 140 -13.20 -10.66 -12.36
N TRP A 141 -13.13 -9.33 -12.24
CA TRP A 141 -14.29 -8.45 -12.20
C TRP A 141 -14.72 -8.07 -13.63
N ASN A 142 -16.03 -8.00 -13.85
CA ASN A 142 -16.55 -7.51 -15.13
C ASN A 142 -16.57 -5.98 -15.18
N GLN A 143 -16.82 -5.40 -16.37
CA GLN A 143 -16.79 -3.94 -16.57
C GLN A 143 -17.78 -3.17 -15.67
N HIS A 144 -18.95 -3.73 -15.37
CA HIS A 144 -19.92 -3.09 -14.48
C HIS A 144 -19.44 -3.10 -13.03
N GLU A 145 -18.75 -4.17 -12.60
CA GLU A 145 -18.15 -4.27 -11.27
C GLU A 145 -16.96 -3.33 -11.13
N LEU A 146 -16.08 -3.27 -12.13
CA LEU A 146 -14.95 -2.32 -12.15
C LEU A 146 -15.44 -0.87 -12.17
N ALA A 147 -16.55 -0.57 -12.82
CA ALA A 147 -17.15 0.77 -12.80
C ALA A 147 -17.58 1.22 -11.39
N GLU A 148 -17.82 0.31 -10.44
CA GLU A 148 -18.09 0.68 -9.05
C GLU A 148 -16.86 1.29 -8.36
N LEU A 149 -15.65 1.09 -8.89
CA LEU A 149 -14.40 1.69 -8.40
C LEU A 149 -14.08 3.05 -9.05
N THR A 150 -14.99 3.61 -9.86
CA THR A 150 -14.79 4.94 -10.47
C THR A 150 -14.43 5.98 -9.42
N GLY A 151 -13.33 6.70 -9.67
CA GLY A 151 -12.77 7.71 -8.76
C GLY A 151 -11.70 7.18 -7.82
N SER A 152 -11.57 5.86 -7.64
CA SER A 152 -10.40 5.25 -6.99
C SER A 152 -9.26 5.10 -8.01
N THR A 153 -8.02 5.17 -7.55
CA THR A 153 -6.81 5.08 -8.39
C THR A 153 -6.39 3.64 -8.72
N ILE A 154 -7.22 2.66 -8.37
CA ILE A 154 -7.05 1.22 -8.61
C ILE A 154 -7.07 0.81 -10.11
N LEU A 155 -6.95 1.75 -11.05
CA LEU A 155 -7.15 1.50 -12.47
C LEU A 155 -6.09 0.57 -13.06
N VAL A 156 -6.57 -0.48 -13.71
CA VAL A 156 -5.81 -1.27 -14.68
C VAL A 156 -5.56 -0.37 -15.90
N PRO A 157 -4.34 -0.34 -16.49
CA PRO A 157 -4.05 0.47 -17.66
C PRO A 157 -5.05 0.22 -18.80
N GLU A 158 -5.54 1.29 -19.43
CA GLU A 158 -6.39 1.18 -20.62
C GLU A 158 -5.59 0.54 -21.77
N GLY A 159 -6.17 -0.46 -22.43
CA GLY A 159 -5.62 -1.02 -23.68
C GLY A 159 -4.76 -2.27 -23.55
N THR A 160 -4.51 -2.80 -22.35
CA THR A 160 -3.89 -4.13 -22.21
C THR A 160 -4.96 -5.22 -22.19
N THR A 161 -5.24 -5.82 -23.34
CA THR A 161 -6.03 -7.07 -23.40
C THR A 161 -5.10 -8.26 -23.18
N TRP A 162 -5.15 -8.79 -21.96
CA TRP A 162 -4.36 -9.94 -21.47
C TRP A 162 -4.58 -11.26 -22.25
N GLU A 163 -5.49 -11.28 -23.22
CA GLU A 163 -5.90 -12.48 -23.98
C GLU A 163 -4.83 -13.03 -24.93
N GLU A 164 -3.82 -12.26 -25.33
CA GLU A 164 -3.01 -12.61 -26.51
C GLU A 164 -1.83 -13.55 -26.25
N ASN A 165 -1.42 -13.81 -25.00
CA ASN A 165 -0.16 -14.54 -24.75
C ASN A 165 -0.28 -15.87 -23.98
N TYR A 166 -1.26 -16.03 -23.08
CA TYR A 166 -1.49 -17.26 -22.33
C TYR A 166 -2.97 -17.26 -21.92
N GLY A 167 -3.69 -18.38 -22.05
CA GLY A 167 -5.16 -18.38 -21.87
C GLY A 167 -5.61 -17.58 -20.64
N LEU A 168 -6.45 -16.56 -20.87
CA LEU A 168 -6.78 -15.46 -19.94
C LEU A 168 -7.03 -15.94 -18.50
N GLU A 169 -7.87 -16.95 -18.35
CA GLU A 169 -8.23 -17.49 -17.05
C GLU A 169 -7.02 -18.05 -16.27
N MET A 170 -6.08 -18.70 -16.96
CA MET A 170 -4.93 -19.34 -16.33
C MET A 170 -3.83 -18.33 -16.01
N TYR A 171 -3.63 -17.35 -16.88
CA TYR A 171 -2.77 -16.20 -16.59
C TYR A 171 -3.30 -15.44 -15.36
N HIS A 172 -4.60 -15.16 -15.31
CA HIS A 172 -5.24 -14.47 -14.18
C HIS A 172 -5.12 -15.25 -12.87
N ARG A 173 -5.39 -16.55 -12.93
CA ARG A 173 -5.32 -17.42 -11.74
C ARG A 173 -3.91 -17.45 -11.16
N MET A 174 -2.90 -17.61 -12.00
CA MET A 174 -1.52 -17.70 -11.54
C MET A 174 -0.95 -16.35 -11.13
N GLY A 175 -1.28 -15.26 -11.83
CA GLY A 175 -0.93 -13.91 -11.41
C GLY A 175 -1.52 -13.56 -10.05
N SER A 176 -2.79 -13.90 -9.82
CA SER A 176 -3.41 -13.72 -8.50
C SER A 176 -2.76 -14.57 -7.41
N LEU A 177 -2.35 -15.80 -7.72
CA LEU A 177 -1.61 -16.63 -6.77
C LEU A 177 -0.26 -16.00 -6.40
N VAL A 178 0.51 -15.52 -7.37
CA VAL A 178 1.78 -14.83 -7.10
C VAL A 178 1.53 -13.59 -6.25
N LEU A 179 0.61 -12.72 -6.67
CA LEU A 179 0.30 -11.49 -5.93
C LEU A 179 -0.17 -11.75 -4.50
N SER A 180 -0.91 -12.84 -4.26
CA SER A 180 -1.58 -13.07 -2.98
C SER A 180 -0.94 -14.09 -2.04
N ARG A 181 0.07 -14.83 -2.50
CA ARG A 181 0.63 -15.98 -1.75
C ARG A 181 2.14 -16.12 -1.87
N SER A 182 2.82 -15.23 -2.61
CA SER A 182 4.29 -15.26 -2.72
C SER A 182 4.96 -14.39 -1.66
N PHE A 183 6.18 -14.78 -1.28
CA PHE A 183 7.03 -14.08 -0.31
C PHE A 183 8.39 -13.80 -0.95
N HIS A 184 9.00 -12.67 -0.58
CA HIS A 184 10.42 -12.44 -0.83
C HIS A 184 11.24 -13.32 0.13
N VAL A 185 12.17 -14.11 -0.41
CA VAL A 185 12.99 -15.13 0.23
C VAL A 185 14.42 -14.91 -0.26
N GLU A 186 15.25 -14.20 0.52
CA GLU A 186 16.64 -13.99 0.14
C GLU A 186 17.35 -15.33 -0.14
N ALA A 187 17.93 -15.43 -1.34
CA ALA A 187 18.89 -16.47 -1.68
C ALA A 187 20.08 -16.33 -0.72
N GLY A 188 20.33 -17.38 0.09
CA GLY A 188 21.25 -17.34 1.23
C GLY A 188 22.50 -16.51 0.97
N SER A 189 22.65 -15.43 1.76
CA SER A 189 23.81 -14.56 1.70
C SER A 189 25.10 -15.36 1.86
N THR A 190 26.06 -15.11 0.97
CA THR A 190 27.45 -15.51 1.16
C THR A 190 27.96 -14.83 2.43
N ALA A 191 27.94 -15.59 3.54
CA ALA A 191 28.79 -15.57 4.74
C ALA A 191 29.28 -14.24 5.41
N ASP A 192 28.98 -13.03 4.92
CA ASP A 192 29.65 -11.80 5.38
C ASP A 192 28.72 -10.74 5.99
N LYS A 193 27.46 -11.05 6.30
CA LYS A 193 26.61 -10.21 7.17
C LYS A 193 26.17 -10.97 8.42
N ALA A 194 27.14 -11.30 9.27
CA ALA A 194 26.88 -11.68 10.65
C ALA A 194 26.54 -10.41 11.48
N GLY A 195 25.36 -9.86 11.25
CA GLY A 195 24.68 -8.95 12.16
C GLY A 195 23.41 -9.65 12.65
N ASP A 196 23.15 -9.61 13.96
CA ASP A 196 21.96 -10.16 14.63
C ASP A 196 20.70 -9.31 14.32
N ASP A 197 20.55 -8.87 13.07
CA ASP A 197 19.39 -8.12 12.61
C ASP A 197 18.33 -9.10 12.11
N ASP A 198 17.29 -9.25 12.93
CA ASP A 198 16.05 -9.97 12.68
C ASP A 198 15.35 -9.34 11.44
N HIS A 199 15.73 -9.77 10.23
CA HIS A 199 15.17 -9.26 8.99
C HIS A 199 13.68 -9.61 8.89
N ASP A 200 12.85 -8.58 9.04
CA ASP A 200 11.40 -8.57 8.91
C ASP A 200 10.98 -8.79 7.45
N ILE A 201 10.13 -9.79 7.18
CA ILE A 201 9.56 -9.99 5.84
C ILE A 201 8.04 -9.98 5.89
N SER A 202 7.47 -9.07 5.09
CA SER A 202 6.04 -8.93 4.85
C SER A 202 5.70 -9.41 3.43
N MET A 203 4.45 -9.79 3.22
CA MET A 203 3.92 -10.08 1.88
C MET A 203 3.85 -8.84 0.98
N ASP A 204 3.99 -7.63 1.55
CA ASP A 204 3.90 -6.36 0.83
C ASP A 204 5.14 -6.00 0.01
N SER A 205 6.28 -6.65 0.30
CA SER A 205 7.56 -6.39 -0.37
C SER A 205 7.56 -6.73 -1.87
N VAL A 206 6.55 -7.47 -2.36
CA VAL A 206 6.45 -7.83 -3.79
C VAL A 206 6.01 -6.60 -4.62
N PRO A 207 6.77 -6.16 -5.64
CA PRO A 207 6.43 -4.97 -6.42
C PRO A 207 5.07 -5.06 -7.13
N SER A 208 4.28 -3.99 -7.04
CA SER A 208 3.01 -3.83 -7.77
C SER A 208 3.29 -3.34 -9.20
N LEU A 209 3.05 -4.17 -10.21
CA LEU A 209 3.12 -3.77 -11.63
C LEU A 209 1.94 -2.85 -11.99
N GLY A 210 2.07 -1.56 -11.68
CA GLY A 210 1.07 -0.54 -12.02
C GLY A 210 1.53 0.50 -13.03
N ALA A 211 2.81 0.90 -13.06
CA ALA A 211 3.18 2.14 -13.74
C ALA A 211 4.44 2.10 -14.64
N GLU A 212 5.39 1.17 -14.46
CA GLU A 212 6.71 1.30 -15.10
C GLU A 212 6.89 0.61 -16.46
N ALA A 213 5.89 -0.07 -16.99
CA ALA A 213 6.03 -0.87 -18.21
C ALA A 213 5.73 -0.11 -19.53
N VAL A 214 5.57 1.22 -19.52
CA VAL A 214 5.23 1.99 -20.73
C VAL A 214 6.25 3.10 -20.98
N GLY A 215 7.46 2.70 -21.36
CA GLY A 215 8.45 3.57 -22.00
C GLY A 215 8.49 3.33 -23.52
N ASN A 216 7.95 4.28 -24.29
CA ASN A 216 8.12 4.49 -25.74
C ASN A 216 7.94 3.29 -26.69
N GLY A 217 6.68 3.03 -27.07
CA GLY A 217 6.35 2.30 -28.30
C GLY A 217 6.56 3.14 -29.55
N HIS A 218 7.72 3.00 -30.20
CA HIS A 218 7.87 3.24 -31.64
C HIS A 218 8.70 2.10 -32.23
N SER A 219 8.06 1.17 -32.93
CA SER A 219 8.73 0.13 -33.71
C SER A 219 9.38 0.72 -34.96
N PRO A 220 10.68 0.46 -35.16
CA PRO A 220 11.13 0.03 -36.46
C PRO A 220 11.81 -1.34 -36.35
N ASP A 221 11.73 -2.09 -37.44
CA ASP A 221 12.32 -3.42 -37.62
C ASP A 221 13.84 -3.38 -37.31
N LEU A 222 14.27 -3.99 -36.20
CA LEU A 222 15.67 -3.99 -35.76
C LEU A 222 16.34 -5.31 -36.15
N THR A 223 17.36 -5.23 -37.00
CA THR A 223 18.21 -6.34 -37.41
C THR A 223 19.19 -6.75 -36.30
N GLN A 224 19.70 -7.98 -36.38
CA GLN A 224 20.59 -8.60 -35.38
C GLN A 224 21.85 -7.76 -35.05
N GLU A 225 22.35 -6.94 -35.99
CA GLU A 225 23.50 -6.06 -35.77
C GLU A 225 23.19 -4.87 -34.85
N THR A 226 21.93 -4.45 -34.72
CA THR A 226 21.53 -3.37 -33.80
C THR A 226 21.42 -3.87 -32.35
N LEU A 227 21.14 -5.17 -32.16
CA LEU A 227 21.05 -5.81 -30.86
C LEU A 227 22.43 -5.91 -30.17
N ASP A 228 23.47 -6.16 -30.95
CA ASP A 228 24.85 -6.25 -30.44
C ASP A 228 25.41 -4.86 -30.05
N GLN A 229 25.00 -3.78 -30.73
CA GLN A 229 25.44 -2.41 -30.38
C GLN A 229 24.74 -1.84 -29.14
N LEU A 230 23.50 -2.28 -28.84
CA LEU A 230 22.80 -1.94 -27.60
C LEU A 230 23.36 -2.65 -26.36
N SER A 231 24.12 -3.74 -26.55
CA SER A 231 24.74 -4.49 -25.46
C SER A 231 26.03 -3.87 -24.91
N ALA A 232 26.61 -2.88 -25.60
CA ALA A 232 27.93 -2.32 -25.28
C ALA A 232 27.92 -0.86 -24.81
N ALA A 233 26.75 -0.24 -24.65
CA ALA A 233 26.60 1.17 -24.24
C ALA A 233 25.53 1.38 -23.15
N GLY A 234 25.52 0.50 -22.15
CA GLY A 234 24.68 0.61 -20.96
C GLY A 234 25.51 0.41 -19.69
N THR A 235 26.41 1.34 -19.43
CA THR A 235 26.92 1.58 -18.06
C THR A 235 26.43 2.96 -17.68
N ASP A 236 25.17 3.05 -17.27
CA ASP A 236 24.70 4.16 -16.44
C ASP A 236 23.93 3.54 -15.28
N ASP A 237 24.39 3.92 -14.09
CA ASP A 237 23.96 3.48 -12.78
C ASP A 237 22.52 3.95 -12.49
N GLU A 238 21.53 3.23 -13.01
CA GLU A 238 20.15 3.24 -12.53
C GLU A 238 19.77 1.83 -12.04
N ASP A 239 20.55 1.30 -11.10
CA ASP A 239 20.11 0.23 -10.21
C ASP A 239 19.14 0.82 -9.18
N GLU A 240 17.94 1.22 -9.62
CA GLU A 240 16.80 1.21 -8.71
C GLU A 240 16.60 -0.23 -8.24
N GLU A 241 16.43 -0.43 -6.93
CA GLU A 241 16.32 -1.71 -6.22
C GLU A 241 15.18 -2.61 -6.76
N ARG A 242 15.33 -3.14 -7.97
CA ARG A 242 14.44 -4.17 -8.50
C ARG A 242 14.79 -5.47 -7.78
N GLU A 243 14.04 -5.74 -6.71
CA GLU A 243 14.09 -7.02 -6.00
C GLU A 243 14.10 -8.17 -7.03
N SER A 244 15.10 -9.05 -6.91
CA SER A 244 15.31 -10.10 -7.90
C SER A 244 14.14 -11.09 -7.85
N VAL A 245 13.57 -11.43 -9.01
CA VAL A 245 12.49 -12.42 -9.09
C VAL A 245 12.94 -13.80 -8.59
N GLU A 246 14.25 -14.01 -8.58
CA GLU A 246 14.86 -15.19 -7.99
C GLU A 246 14.52 -15.29 -6.50
N ASP A 247 14.39 -14.18 -5.78
CA ASP A 247 14.04 -14.20 -4.36
C ASP A 247 12.54 -14.42 -4.12
N ILE A 248 11.67 -14.49 -5.13
CA ILE A 248 10.23 -14.69 -4.90
C ILE A 248 9.88 -16.19 -4.90
N ALA A 249 9.19 -16.65 -3.84
CA ALA A 249 8.74 -18.03 -3.71
C ALA A 249 7.31 -18.16 -3.19
N MET A 250 6.63 -19.26 -3.54
CA MET A 250 5.45 -19.69 -2.79
C MET A 250 5.90 -20.47 -1.55
N VAL A 251 5.28 -20.15 -0.41
CA VAL A 251 5.65 -20.70 0.90
C VAL A 251 4.44 -21.42 1.51
N PRO A 252 4.31 -22.75 1.30
CA PRO A 252 3.23 -23.54 1.87
C PRO A 252 3.10 -23.34 3.38
N LEU A 253 1.88 -23.39 3.91
CA LEU A 253 1.51 -23.05 5.30
C LEU A 253 1.54 -21.55 5.60
N ALA A 254 2.63 -20.84 5.27
CA ALA A 254 2.69 -19.40 5.48
C ALA A 254 1.64 -18.67 4.64
N ASP A 255 1.45 -19.14 3.40
CA ASP A 255 0.43 -18.66 2.48
C ASP A 255 -0.99 -19.11 2.84
N LEU A 256 -1.18 -20.06 3.76
CA LEU A 256 -2.49 -20.49 4.25
C LEU A 256 -3.00 -19.59 5.38
N LEU A 257 -2.12 -18.86 6.08
CA LEU A 257 -2.56 -17.92 7.10
C LEU A 257 -3.23 -16.73 6.41
N ASN A 258 -4.44 -16.40 6.83
CA ASN A 258 -5.07 -15.13 6.48
C ASN A 258 -4.28 -13.99 7.11
N ALA A 259 -4.41 -12.78 6.58
CA ALA A 259 -4.07 -11.58 7.31
C ALA A 259 -5.24 -10.62 7.31
N LYS A 260 -5.26 -9.83 8.37
CA LYS A 260 -6.26 -8.83 8.63
C LYS A 260 -5.61 -7.75 9.47
N THR A 261 -5.78 -6.52 9.05
CA THR A 261 -5.21 -5.34 9.68
C THR A 261 -5.49 -5.32 11.18
N GLY A 262 -4.43 -5.20 11.99
CA GLY A 262 -4.49 -5.12 13.45
C GLY A 262 -4.90 -6.42 14.15
N SER A 263 -5.00 -7.54 13.43
CA SER A 263 -5.33 -8.86 13.99
C SER A 263 -4.13 -9.81 13.99
N GLU A 264 -2.99 -9.37 13.45
CA GLU A 264 -1.78 -10.17 13.30
C GLU A 264 -1.33 -10.74 14.66
N ASN A 265 -1.02 -12.03 14.66
CA ASN A 265 -0.57 -12.73 15.84
C ASN A 265 0.53 -13.75 15.54
N ALA A 266 0.93 -13.86 14.27
CA ALA A 266 2.06 -14.64 13.79
C ALA A 266 2.84 -13.86 12.72
N LYS A 267 4.12 -14.19 12.58
CA LYS A 267 5.03 -13.58 11.61
C LYS A 267 6.11 -14.56 11.19
N LEU A 268 6.54 -14.48 9.93
CA LEU A 268 7.61 -15.29 9.36
C LEU A 268 8.97 -14.62 9.61
N PHE A 269 9.91 -15.39 10.12
CA PHE A 269 11.28 -14.96 10.41
C PHE A 269 12.28 -15.78 9.60
N TYR A 270 13.32 -15.12 9.11
CA TYR A 270 14.40 -15.75 8.37
C TYR A 270 15.52 -16.14 9.32
N GLU A 271 15.82 -17.43 9.37
CA GLU A 271 17.02 -17.94 10.04
C GLU A 271 17.98 -18.50 9.00
N THR A 272 19.22 -18.77 9.43
CA THR A 272 20.31 -19.21 8.55
C THR A 272 19.95 -20.48 7.76
N ASP A 273 19.25 -21.41 8.40
CA ASP A 273 18.95 -22.74 7.86
C ASP A 273 17.46 -22.99 7.58
N CYS A 274 16.57 -22.10 8.00
CA CYS A 274 15.12 -22.27 7.87
C CYS A 274 14.34 -20.97 7.94
N LEU A 275 13.08 -21.01 7.53
CA LEU A 275 12.08 -19.97 7.79
C LEU A 275 11.19 -20.43 8.93
N LYS A 276 10.99 -19.58 9.95
CA LYS A 276 10.14 -19.91 11.11
C LYS A 276 8.98 -18.96 11.24
N MET A 277 7.76 -19.50 11.24
CA MET A 277 6.57 -18.75 11.63
C MET A 277 6.47 -18.79 13.16
N LYS A 278 6.53 -17.64 13.82
CA LYS A 278 6.46 -17.53 15.29
C LYS A 278 5.27 -16.68 15.71
N ALA A 279 4.67 -17.01 16.85
CA ALA A 279 3.60 -16.21 17.45
C ALA A 279 4.15 -14.87 17.99
N THR A 280 3.57 -13.75 17.60
CA THR A 280 3.98 -12.39 18.05
C THR A 280 3.33 -11.97 19.36
N ARG A 281 2.22 -12.64 19.73
CA ARG A 281 1.51 -12.51 21.01
C ARG A 281 0.95 -13.85 21.47
N ASN A 282 0.37 -13.90 22.66
CA ASN A 282 -0.36 -15.08 23.11
C ASN A 282 -1.60 -15.29 22.24
N ILE A 283 -1.84 -16.53 21.80
CA ILE A 283 -2.97 -16.96 20.97
C ILE A 283 -3.78 -17.97 21.77
N LYS A 284 -5.09 -17.76 21.91
CA LYS A 284 -5.95 -18.66 22.68
C LYS A 284 -6.39 -19.86 21.86
N LYS A 285 -6.66 -20.99 22.53
CA LYS A 285 -7.33 -22.13 21.87
C LYS A 285 -8.61 -21.67 21.17
N GLY A 286 -8.75 -22.03 19.90
CA GLY A 286 -9.87 -21.67 19.03
C GLY A 286 -9.69 -20.33 18.29
N GLU A 287 -8.63 -19.57 18.58
CA GLU A 287 -8.34 -18.32 17.87
C GLU A 287 -7.70 -18.62 16.50
N GLN A 288 -8.07 -17.82 15.49
CA GLN A 288 -7.41 -17.82 14.18
C GLN A 288 -5.98 -17.30 14.28
N ILE A 289 -5.09 -17.89 13.50
CA ILE A 289 -3.70 -17.47 13.39
C ILE A 289 -3.58 -16.60 12.14
N TYR A 290 -3.30 -15.32 12.37
CA TYR A 290 -3.18 -14.30 11.34
C TYR A 290 -1.70 -13.96 11.09
N ASN A 291 -1.30 -14.01 9.83
CA ASN A 291 -0.05 -13.42 9.37
C ASN A 291 -0.19 -11.89 9.24
N THR A 292 0.87 -11.20 8.83
CA THR A 292 0.86 -9.79 8.45
C THR A 292 1.06 -9.61 6.94
N TYR A 293 0.28 -8.72 6.33
CA TYR A 293 0.51 -8.24 4.97
C TYR A 293 1.18 -6.87 4.92
N GLY A 294 1.72 -6.36 6.04
CA GLY A 294 2.38 -5.05 6.05
C GLY A 294 1.45 -3.86 6.30
N ASN A 295 0.19 -4.12 6.67
CA ASN A 295 -0.86 -3.10 6.87
C ASN A 295 -1.15 -2.21 5.65
N PRO A 296 -1.38 -2.78 4.45
CA PRO A 296 -1.65 -2.00 3.26
C PRO A 296 -3.06 -1.37 3.29
N PRO A 297 -3.30 -0.30 2.52
CA PRO A 297 -4.62 0.30 2.37
C PRO A 297 -5.60 -0.68 1.70
N ASN A 298 -6.90 -0.45 1.85
CA ASN A 298 -7.96 -1.25 1.23
C ASN A 298 -7.88 -1.30 -0.30
N SER A 299 -7.34 -0.25 -0.93
CA SER A 299 -7.08 -0.22 -2.36
C SER A 299 -6.10 -1.34 -2.77
N ASP A 300 -5.02 -1.49 -2.02
CA ASP A 300 -4.00 -2.52 -2.22
C ASP A 300 -4.49 -3.90 -1.80
N LEU A 301 -5.20 -4.00 -0.67
CA LEU A 301 -5.82 -5.27 -0.25
C LEU A 301 -6.76 -5.81 -1.34
N LEU A 302 -7.55 -4.93 -1.96
CA LEU A 302 -8.48 -5.34 -3.00
C LEU A 302 -7.74 -5.71 -4.29
N ARG A 303 -6.78 -4.88 -4.70
CA ARG A 303 -6.00 -5.10 -5.92
C ARG A 303 -5.18 -6.39 -5.88
N ARG A 304 -4.43 -6.60 -4.79
CA ARG A 304 -3.48 -7.71 -4.65
C ARG A 304 -4.14 -8.99 -4.13
N TYR A 305 -5.07 -8.86 -3.19
CA TYR A 305 -5.58 -9.99 -2.41
C TYR A 305 -7.09 -10.23 -2.54
N GLY A 306 -7.82 -9.39 -3.28
CA GLY A 306 -9.26 -9.56 -3.53
C GLY A 306 -10.14 -9.42 -2.27
N HIS A 307 -9.65 -8.80 -1.20
CA HIS A 307 -10.44 -8.53 0.00
C HIS A 307 -10.14 -7.13 0.55
N VAL A 308 -10.78 -6.79 1.66
CA VAL A 308 -10.84 -5.45 2.24
C VAL A 308 -11.09 -5.59 3.74
N ASP A 309 -10.48 -4.70 4.50
CA ASP A 309 -10.62 -4.62 5.94
C ASP A 309 -11.58 -3.51 6.37
N ARG A 310 -12.34 -3.79 7.44
CA ARG A 310 -13.33 -2.87 7.99
C ARG A 310 -13.28 -2.88 9.53
N PRO A 311 -12.95 -1.75 10.18
CA PRO A 311 -12.29 -0.57 9.61
C PRO A 311 -10.81 -0.86 9.27
N ASN A 312 -10.27 -0.20 8.25
CA ASN A 312 -8.81 -0.17 7.99
C ASN A 312 -8.28 1.23 8.34
N GLN A 313 -7.37 1.31 9.32
CA GLN A 313 -6.78 2.60 9.73
C GLN A 313 -5.65 3.07 8.83
N PHE A 314 -5.09 2.17 8.02
CA PHE A 314 -3.98 2.42 7.11
C PHE A 314 -4.45 2.80 5.70
N ASP A 315 -5.76 3.00 5.51
CA ASP A 315 -6.29 3.52 4.24
C ASP A 315 -5.63 4.84 3.86
N VAL A 316 -5.35 4.96 2.57
CA VAL A 316 -4.82 6.15 1.93
C VAL A 316 -5.75 6.58 0.80
N VAL A 317 -5.66 7.83 0.39
CA VAL A 317 -6.22 8.32 -0.87
C VAL A 317 -5.13 8.98 -1.67
N GLU A 318 -5.02 8.61 -2.95
CA GLU A 318 -4.02 9.15 -3.86
C GLU A 318 -4.55 10.40 -4.58
N ILE A 319 -3.66 11.38 -4.76
CA ILE A 319 -3.92 12.63 -5.47
C ILE A 319 -2.85 12.80 -6.55
N SER A 320 -3.26 12.85 -7.82
CA SER A 320 -2.31 13.04 -8.92
C SER A 320 -1.81 14.49 -9.04
N ILE A 321 -0.58 14.64 -9.51
CA ILE A 321 0.03 15.93 -9.86
C ILE A 321 -0.77 16.64 -10.96
N LYS A 322 -1.39 15.88 -11.86
CA LYS A 322 -2.30 16.40 -12.89
C LYS A 322 -3.54 17.06 -12.30
N THR A 323 -4.13 16.48 -11.25
CA THR A 323 -5.24 17.14 -10.53
C THR A 323 -4.80 18.47 -9.95
N CYS A 324 -3.56 18.56 -9.46
CA CYS A 324 -2.99 19.81 -8.94
C CYS A 324 -2.84 20.86 -10.06
N LEU A 325 -2.36 20.46 -11.24
CA LEU A 325 -2.24 21.30 -12.43
C LEU A 325 -3.58 21.92 -12.83
N ASP A 326 -4.59 21.08 -13.07
CA ASP A 326 -5.91 21.49 -13.56
C ASP A 326 -6.57 22.51 -12.61
N VAL A 327 -6.41 22.27 -11.31
CA VAL A 327 -6.96 23.14 -10.26
C VAL A 327 -6.17 24.44 -10.15
N ALA A 328 -4.84 24.39 -10.22
CA ALA A 328 -4.00 25.59 -10.19
C ALA A 328 -4.28 26.50 -11.39
N GLN A 329 -4.40 25.93 -12.59
CA GLN A 329 -4.77 26.67 -13.79
C GLN A 329 -6.10 27.40 -13.61
N SER A 330 -7.12 26.68 -13.13
CA SER A 330 -8.45 27.25 -12.86
C SER A 330 -8.43 28.32 -11.76
N HIS A 331 -7.63 28.11 -10.71
CA HIS A 331 -7.48 29.06 -9.60
C HIS A 331 -6.81 30.35 -10.05
N LEU A 332 -5.67 30.24 -10.72
CA LEU A 332 -4.80 31.34 -11.10
C LEU A 332 -5.35 32.15 -12.28
N SER A 333 -6.20 31.55 -13.13
CA SER A 333 -6.80 32.26 -14.29
C SER A 333 -7.50 33.57 -13.90
N SER A 334 -8.04 33.64 -12.68
CA SER A 334 -8.71 34.84 -12.16
C SER A 334 -7.78 35.84 -11.45
N GLN A 335 -6.64 35.39 -10.93
CA GLN A 335 -5.75 36.18 -10.08
C GLN A 335 -4.46 36.61 -10.77
N SER A 336 -3.91 35.77 -11.64
CA SER A 336 -2.63 35.96 -12.33
C SER A 336 -2.64 35.24 -13.69
N PRO A 337 -3.26 35.83 -14.72
CA PRO A 337 -3.42 35.18 -16.04
C PRO A 337 -2.10 34.78 -16.71
N ALA A 338 -1.01 35.54 -16.47
CA ALA A 338 0.31 35.23 -17.01
C ALA A 338 0.91 33.94 -16.39
N LEU A 339 0.66 33.70 -15.10
CA LEU A 339 1.10 32.49 -14.40
C LEU A 339 0.17 31.30 -14.69
N ALA A 340 -1.10 31.55 -14.97
CA ALA A 340 -2.10 30.55 -15.30
C ALA A 340 -1.94 29.92 -16.70
N SER A 341 -0.93 30.33 -17.47
CA SER A 341 -0.63 29.71 -18.77
C SER A 341 -0.30 28.23 -18.58
N SER A 342 -0.94 27.37 -19.37
CA SER A 342 -0.75 25.91 -19.30
C SER A 342 0.72 25.53 -19.42
N ASP A 343 1.44 26.16 -20.35
CA ASP A 343 2.86 25.87 -20.60
C ASP A 343 3.76 26.25 -19.41
N GLN A 344 3.41 27.33 -18.71
CA GLN A 344 4.18 27.80 -17.55
C GLN A 344 3.99 26.89 -16.35
N LEU A 345 2.75 26.46 -16.09
CA LEU A 345 2.46 25.53 -15.00
C LEU A 345 3.02 24.15 -15.29
N GLN A 346 2.96 23.67 -16.55
CA GLN A 346 3.58 22.40 -16.94
C GLN A 346 5.10 22.44 -16.73
N ASN A 347 5.79 23.49 -17.18
CA ASN A 347 7.25 23.62 -16.97
C ASN A 347 7.65 23.56 -15.48
N ARG A 348 6.80 24.12 -14.61
CA ARG A 348 7.00 24.09 -13.15
C ARG A 348 6.83 22.69 -12.58
N LEU A 349 5.91 21.90 -13.12
CA LEU A 349 5.73 20.50 -12.72
C LEU A 349 6.82 19.60 -13.28
N ASP A 350 7.24 19.79 -14.54
CA ASP A 350 8.34 19.04 -15.12
C ASP A 350 9.61 19.22 -14.28
N TRP A 351 9.90 20.46 -13.85
CA TRP A 351 10.99 20.72 -12.91
C TRP A 351 10.80 20.05 -11.54
N ALA A 352 9.56 19.97 -11.02
CA ALA A 352 9.29 19.27 -9.77
C ALA A 352 9.62 17.78 -9.90
N LEU A 353 9.19 17.14 -11.00
CA LEU A 353 9.48 15.74 -11.31
C LEU A 353 10.99 15.51 -11.50
N GLU A 354 11.68 16.39 -12.23
CA GLU A 354 13.15 16.36 -12.38
C GLU A 354 13.89 16.45 -11.03
N MET A 355 13.28 17.07 -10.02
CA MET A 355 13.82 17.16 -8.66
C MET A 355 13.45 15.97 -7.77
N GLY A 356 12.87 14.93 -8.33
CA GLY A 356 12.50 13.70 -7.63
C GLY A 356 11.22 13.82 -6.80
N ILE A 357 10.31 14.72 -7.16
CA ILE A 357 8.95 14.72 -6.60
C ILE A 357 8.11 13.71 -7.38
N ASP A 358 7.35 12.87 -6.67
CA ASP A 358 6.45 11.91 -7.30
C ASP A 358 5.24 12.58 -7.99
N ASP A 359 4.67 11.89 -8.97
CA ASP A 359 3.49 12.35 -9.71
C ASP A 359 2.16 11.97 -9.03
N VAL A 360 2.21 11.17 -7.96
CA VAL A 360 1.07 10.75 -7.14
C VAL A 360 1.40 10.94 -5.66
N PHE A 361 0.49 11.58 -4.93
CA PHE A 361 0.65 11.84 -3.49
C PHE A 361 -0.31 11.01 -2.66
N GLU A 362 0.22 10.15 -1.79
CA GLU A 362 -0.57 9.38 -0.84
C GLU A 362 -0.97 10.20 0.39
N VAL A 363 -2.27 10.30 0.64
CA VAL A 363 -2.81 10.96 1.84
C VAL A 363 -3.36 9.89 2.79
N PRO A 364 -2.66 9.57 3.89
CA PRO A 364 -3.11 8.55 4.84
C PRO A 364 -4.21 9.08 5.75
N THR A 365 -4.89 8.20 6.50
CA THR A 365 -5.92 8.62 7.45
C THR A 365 -5.42 9.63 8.49
N LYS A 366 -6.35 10.45 9.04
CA LYS A 366 -6.04 11.38 10.13
C LYS A 366 -5.43 10.69 11.37
N LEU A 367 -5.79 9.43 11.61
CA LEU A 367 -5.28 8.68 12.75
C LEU A 367 -3.80 8.35 12.54
N GLU A 368 -3.46 7.79 11.38
CA GLU A 368 -2.07 7.46 11.03
C GLU A 368 -1.18 8.71 10.98
N ARG A 369 -1.65 9.81 10.37
CA ARG A 369 -0.90 11.08 10.39
C ARG A 369 -0.58 11.55 11.80
N LYS A 370 -1.54 11.46 12.73
CA LYS A 370 -1.33 11.88 14.12
C LYS A 370 -0.38 10.94 14.87
N LYS A 371 -0.51 9.64 14.65
CA LYS A 371 0.32 8.61 15.29
C LYS A 371 1.79 8.75 14.88
N ASN A 372 2.04 9.02 13.60
CA ASN A 372 3.40 9.13 13.05
C ASN A 372 3.97 10.56 13.13
N GLY A 373 3.20 11.52 13.65
CA GLY A 373 3.61 12.93 13.70
C GLY A 373 3.73 13.59 12.32
N SER A 374 3.12 12.99 11.30
CA SER A 374 3.18 13.47 9.92
C SER A 374 2.47 14.81 9.74
N PRO A 375 2.93 15.65 8.79
CA PRO A 375 2.28 16.91 8.46
C PRO A 375 0.84 16.71 7.96
N LEU A 376 0.08 17.81 7.92
CA LEU A 376 -1.33 17.78 7.47
C LEU A 376 -1.48 17.32 6.01
N LEU A 377 -0.53 17.73 5.17
CA LEU A 377 -0.37 17.32 3.78
C LEU A 377 0.99 16.63 3.64
N PRO A 378 1.13 15.62 2.77
CA PRO A 378 2.44 15.11 2.36
C PRO A 378 3.39 16.23 1.96
N GLU A 379 4.69 16.05 2.22
CA GLU A 379 5.68 17.09 2.02
C GLU A 379 5.81 17.44 0.54
N GLU A 380 5.95 16.44 -0.32
CA GLU A 380 5.97 16.57 -1.77
C GLU A 380 4.72 17.24 -2.33
N PHE A 381 3.54 16.80 -1.89
CA PHE A 381 2.29 17.47 -2.28
C PHE A 381 2.30 18.95 -1.89
N THR A 382 2.81 19.29 -0.69
CA THR A 382 2.93 20.67 -0.24
C THR A 382 3.94 21.46 -1.09
N CYS A 383 5.04 20.83 -1.50
CA CYS A 383 6.05 21.42 -2.38
C CYS A 383 5.45 21.75 -3.75
N VAL A 384 4.75 20.82 -4.37
CA VAL A 384 4.09 21.03 -5.68
C VAL A 384 3.10 22.20 -5.62
N LEU A 385 2.23 22.22 -4.62
CA LEU A 385 1.27 23.32 -4.48
C LEU A 385 1.95 24.68 -4.28
N LYS A 386 3.13 24.72 -3.66
CA LYS A 386 3.92 25.94 -3.55
C LYS A 386 4.52 26.34 -4.88
N ILE A 387 5.18 25.41 -5.57
CA ILE A 387 5.81 25.62 -6.87
C ILE A 387 4.82 26.21 -7.87
N LEU A 388 3.58 25.72 -7.87
CA LEU A 388 2.50 26.21 -8.73
C LEU A 388 2.07 27.66 -8.43
N VAL A 389 2.29 28.16 -7.21
CA VAL A 389 1.85 29.50 -6.76
C VAL A 389 3.00 30.50 -6.63
N LEU A 390 4.27 30.05 -6.65
CA LEU A 390 5.44 30.93 -6.62
C LEU A 390 5.37 31.98 -7.74
N SER A 391 5.82 33.20 -7.45
CA SER A 391 6.05 34.19 -8.50
C SER A 391 7.10 33.71 -9.51
N GLY A 392 7.20 34.39 -10.66
CA GLY A 392 8.23 34.10 -11.66
C GLY A 392 9.64 34.23 -11.08
N GLU A 393 9.91 35.30 -10.34
CA GLU A 393 11.22 35.57 -9.74
C GLU A 393 11.61 34.53 -8.68
N GLU A 394 10.67 34.19 -7.78
CA GLU A 394 10.93 33.19 -6.74
C GLU A 394 11.15 31.79 -7.33
N PHE A 395 10.42 31.44 -8.40
CA PHE A 395 10.61 30.17 -9.07
C PHE A 395 12.00 30.05 -9.68
N GLU A 396 12.47 31.09 -10.40
CA GLU A 396 13.82 31.11 -10.95
C GLU A 396 14.91 31.10 -9.87
N GLU A 397 14.68 31.74 -8.72
CA GLU A 397 15.58 31.65 -7.57
C GLU A 397 15.68 30.21 -7.04
N HIS A 398 14.56 29.50 -6.93
CA HIS A 398 14.53 28.10 -6.51
C HIS A 398 15.16 27.15 -7.53
N LYS A 399 14.87 27.38 -8.81
CA LYS A 399 15.40 26.60 -9.94
C LYS A 399 16.92 26.75 -10.08
N SER A 400 17.43 27.99 -10.04
CA SER A 400 18.88 28.27 -10.12
C SER A 400 19.69 27.71 -8.94
N LYS A 401 19.04 27.45 -7.80
CA LYS A 401 19.65 26.87 -6.61
C LYS A 401 19.46 25.36 -6.52
N GLU A 402 18.71 24.75 -7.43
CA GLU A 402 18.29 23.34 -7.41
C GLU A 402 17.72 22.93 -6.03
N LYS A 403 16.85 23.78 -5.48
CA LYS A 403 16.30 23.60 -4.13
C LYS A 403 14.80 23.71 -4.12
N LEU A 404 14.14 22.62 -3.73
CA LEU A 404 12.69 22.58 -3.52
C LEU A 404 12.25 23.55 -2.40
N PRO A 405 11.08 24.18 -2.52
CA PRO A 405 10.50 24.99 -1.44
C PRO A 405 10.28 24.15 -0.17
N LYS A 406 10.55 24.72 1.01
CA LYS A 406 10.31 24.00 2.27
C LYS A 406 8.83 23.61 2.42
N PRO A 407 8.47 22.38 2.83
CA PRO A 407 7.09 21.87 2.88
C PRO A 407 6.24 22.41 4.05
N LYS A 408 6.43 23.68 4.43
CA LYS A 408 5.67 24.33 5.51
C LYS A 408 4.37 24.94 4.99
N LEU A 409 3.23 24.41 5.41
CA LEU A 409 1.91 24.92 5.07
C LEU A 409 1.55 26.19 5.87
N ILE A 410 2.16 27.31 5.49
CA ILE A 410 2.02 28.64 6.14
C ILE A 410 1.30 29.65 5.22
N ASN A 411 1.49 29.54 3.90
CA ASN A 411 0.89 30.46 2.94
C ASN A 411 -0.64 30.19 2.81
N PRO A 412 -1.52 31.17 3.11
CA PRO A 412 -2.97 31.04 2.94
C PRO A 412 -3.40 30.64 1.52
N ASP A 413 -2.72 31.12 0.48
CA ASP A 413 -3.05 30.81 -0.92
C ASP A 413 -2.76 29.35 -1.24
N VAL A 414 -1.68 28.79 -0.69
CA VAL A 414 -1.35 27.36 -0.82
C VAL A 414 -2.36 26.50 -0.06
N ILE A 415 -2.82 26.94 1.11
CA ILE A 415 -3.88 26.25 1.86
C ILE A 415 -5.19 26.26 1.07
N LEU A 416 -5.56 27.41 0.49
CA LEU A 416 -6.76 27.55 -0.34
C LEU A 416 -6.66 26.71 -1.62
N LEU A 417 -5.50 26.67 -2.26
CA LEU A 417 -5.27 25.81 -3.43
C LEU A 417 -5.41 24.33 -3.04
N ALA A 418 -4.83 23.91 -1.92
CA ALA A 418 -4.99 22.55 -1.41
C ALA A 418 -6.47 22.20 -1.20
N GLN A 419 -7.26 23.09 -0.58
CA GLN A 419 -8.71 22.87 -0.43
C GLN A 419 -9.41 22.63 -1.77
N LYS A 420 -9.13 23.48 -2.77
CA LYS A 420 -9.72 23.32 -4.10
C LYS A 420 -9.29 22.01 -4.78
N VAL A 421 -8.06 21.53 -4.54
CA VAL A 421 -7.59 20.23 -5.04
C VAL A 421 -8.38 19.10 -4.39
N ILE A 422 -8.56 19.13 -3.07
CA ILE A 422 -9.36 18.14 -2.36
C ILE A 422 -10.82 18.15 -2.83
N ASP A 423 -11.42 19.33 -3.01
CA ASP A 423 -12.78 19.48 -3.52
C ASP A 423 -12.94 18.96 -4.95
N ARG A 424 -11.93 19.17 -5.80
CA ARG A 424 -11.92 18.63 -7.17
C ARG A 424 -11.78 17.12 -7.17
N ARG A 425 -10.90 16.58 -6.34
CA ARG A 425 -10.65 15.14 -6.18
C ARG A 425 -11.88 14.41 -5.65
N MET A 426 -12.62 15.01 -4.71
CA MET A 426 -13.90 14.49 -4.20
C MET A 426 -14.95 14.30 -5.31
N LYS A 427 -14.90 15.11 -6.38
CA LYS A 427 -15.85 15.03 -7.50
C LYS A 427 -15.55 13.91 -8.50
N ASP A 428 -14.41 13.21 -8.36
CA ASP A 428 -14.11 12.06 -9.20
C ASP A 428 -14.96 10.83 -8.82
N TYR A 429 -15.55 10.83 -7.62
CA TYR A 429 -16.45 9.78 -7.17
C TYR A 429 -17.89 10.04 -7.63
N PRO A 430 -18.58 9.03 -8.19
CA PRO A 430 -19.94 9.19 -8.70
C PRO A 430 -21.00 9.29 -7.58
N THR A 431 -20.65 8.89 -6.34
CA THR A 431 -21.55 8.89 -5.19
C THR A 431 -20.95 9.66 -4.01
N SER A 432 -21.83 10.15 -3.14
CA SER A 432 -21.48 10.74 -1.84
C SER A 432 -21.18 9.67 -0.77
N ILE A 433 -20.63 10.07 0.37
CA ILE A 433 -20.41 9.17 1.52
C ILE A 433 -21.76 8.63 2.04
N ASP A 434 -22.76 9.49 2.18
CA ASP A 434 -24.08 9.11 2.69
C ASP A 434 -24.82 8.14 1.75
N GLU A 435 -24.66 8.30 0.43
CA GLU A 435 -25.19 7.36 -0.55
C GLU A 435 -24.54 5.99 -0.42
N ASP A 436 -23.21 5.94 -0.27
CA ASP A 436 -22.48 4.68 -0.07
C ASP A 436 -22.83 4.00 1.24
N GLU A 437 -23.04 4.77 2.32
CA GLU A 437 -23.54 4.25 3.59
C GLU A 437 -24.92 3.58 3.44
N ARG A 438 -25.85 4.24 2.74
CA ARG A 438 -27.18 3.68 2.44
C ARG A 438 -27.09 2.43 1.55
N LEU A 439 -26.21 2.43 0.55
CA LEU A 439 -25.98 1.28 -0.32
C LEU A 439 -25.44 0.08 0.46
N LEU A 440 -24.47 0.30 1.35
CA LEU A 440 -23.94 -0.77 2.20
C LEU A 440 -25.02 -1.38 3.10
N GLU A 441 -25.88 -0.56 3.69
CA GLU A 441 -26.97 -1.05 4.55
C GLU A 441 -28.02 -1.83 3.76
N ALA A 442 -28.38 -1.37 2.56
CA ALA A 442 -29.28 -2.08 1.65
C ALA A 442 -28.69 -3.42 1.19
N LEU A 443 -27.40 -3.48 0.91
CA LEU A 443 -26.73 -4.71 0.47
C LEU A 443 -26.60 -5.73 1.63
N ARG A 444 -26.37 -5.26 2.86
CA ARG A 444 -26.36 -6.11 4.06
C ARG A 444 -27.70 -6.78 4.30
N SER A 445 -28.79 -6.03 4.19
CA SER A 445 -30.16 -6.55 4.39
C SER A 445 -30.62 -7.50 3.27
N THR A 446 -30.08 -7.37 2.06
CA THR A 446 -30.40 -8.26 0.93
C THR A 446 -29.61 -9.58 0.96
N SER A 447 -28.44 -9.60 1.61
CA SER A 447 -27.52 -10.76 1.63
C SER A 447 -28.07 -12.04 2.27
N HIS A 448 -29.19 -11.96 3.01
CA HIS A 448 -29.77 -13.11 3.70
C HIS A 448 -30.72 -13.96 2.84
N GLN A 449 -31.09 -13.54 1.61
CA GLN A 449 -32.16 -14.21 0.85
C GLN A 449 -31.80 -14.76 -0.54
N ASN A 450 -30.70 -14.37 -1.21
CA ASN A 450 -30.39 -14.89 -2.56
C ASN A 450 -28.89 -15.07 -2.83
N ARG A 451 -28.48 -16.29 -3.21
CA ARG A 451 -27.12 -16.68 -3.62
C ARG A 451 -26.79 -16.20 -5.04
N THR A 452 -26.66 -14.89 -5.23
CA THR A 452 -25.84 -14.28 -6.30
C THR A 452 -24.60 -13.63 -5.64
N GLY A 453 -23.90 -14.42 -4.82
CA GLY A 453 -23.04 -13.94 -3.73
C GLY A 453 -21.83 -13.13 -4.14
N ASP A 454 -21.22 -13.42 -5.29
CA ASP A 454 -19.91 -12.86 -5.61
C ASP A 454 -20.00 -11.42 -6.12
N SER A 455 -20.92 -11.12 -7.04
CA SER A 455 -21.09 -9.76 -7.56
C SER A 455 -21.54 -8.76 -6.49
N VAL A 456 -22.42 -9.19 -5.57
CA VAL A 456 -22.83 -8.39 -4.42
C VAL A 456 -21.64 -8.14 -3.48
N ASN A 457 -20.84 -9.17 -3.20
CA ASN A 457 -19.63 -9.03 -2.37
C ASN A 457 -18.60 -8.10 -3.01
N ARG A 458 -18.36 -8.21 -4.32
CA ARG A 458 -17.49 -7.29 -5.08
C ARG A 458 -17.97 -5.85 -4.98
N LYS A 459 -19.27 -5.61 -5.18
CA LYS A 459 -19.86 -4.28 -5.00
C LYS A 459 -19.69 -3.77 -3.58
N ILE A 460 -19.90 -4.61 -2.57
CA ILE A 460 -19.64 -4.28 -1.16
C ILE A 460 -18.17 -3.89 -0.95
N LYS A 461 -17.21 -4.59 -1.57
CA LYS A 461 -15.78 -4.29 -1.50
C LYS A 461 -15.46 -2.94 -2.12
N ALA A 462 -15.94 -2.69 -3.34
CA ALA A 462 -15.75 -1.43 -4.06
C ALA A 462 -16.29 -0.22 -3.28
N ILE A 463 -17.48 -0.37 -2.67
CA ILE A 463 -18.07 0.71 -1.88
C ILE A 463 -17.20 1.07 -0.66
N ILE A 464 -16.48 0.14 -0.05
CA ILE A 464 -15.61 0.45 1.10
C ILE A 464 -14.49 1.35 0.68
N VAL A 465 -13.79 0.93 -0.38
CA VAL A 465 -12.59 1.59 -0.88
C VAL A 465 -12.93 3.03 -1.18
N ARG A 466 -13.93 3.25 -2.05
CA ARG A 466 -14.33 4.61 -2.42
C ARG A 466 -14.91 5.40 -1.24
N LYS A 467 -15.60 4.76 -0.30
CA LYS A 467 -16.12 5.44 0.91
C LYS A 467 -14.98 5.89 1.83
N SER A 468 -14.00 5.03 2.09
CA SER A 468 -12.89 5.36 2.99
C SER A 468 -11.99 6.43 2.39
N GLU A 469 -11.69 6.36 1.09
CA GLU A 469 -10.99 7.43 0.36
C GLU A 469 -11.72 8.78 0.49
N LYS A 470 -13.04 8.81 0.27
CA LYS A 470 -13.86 10.02 0.47
C LYS A 470 -13.83 10.52 1.91
N GLU A 471 -13.88 9.63 2.90
CA GLU A 471 -13.79 10.01 4.32
C GLU A 471 -12.43 10.65 4.66
N ILE A 472 -11.34 10.19 4.05
CA ILE A 472 -10.01 10.80 4.20
C ILE A 472 -10.01 12.20 3.60
N LEU A 473 -10.52 12.36 2.37
CA LEU A 473 -10.62 13.65 1.70
C LEU A 473 -11.46 14.65 2.52
N LEU A 474 -12.63 14.24 3.01
CA LEU A 474 -13.50 15.08 3.83
C LEU A 474 -12.79 15.56 5.11
N ARG A 475 -12.16 14.65 5.85
CA ARG A 475 -11.43 15.00 7.08
C ARG A 475 -10.24 15.90 6.81
N LEU A 476 -9.57 15.73 5.66
CA LEU A 476 -8.48 16.60 5.23
C LEU A 476 -9.01 18.00 4.88
N HIS A 477 -10.08 18.09 4.09
CA HIS A 477 -10.75 19.35 3.76
C HIS A 477 -11.11 20.14 5.03
N ASP A 478 -11.78 19.51 6.00
CA ASP A 478 -12.18 20.16 7.25
C ASP A 478 -10.97 20.70 8.04
N SER A 479 -9.88 19.93 8.05
CA SER A 479 -8.65 20.34 8.73
C SER A 479 -7.98 21.53 8.02
N LEU A 480 -8.05 21.60 6.69
CA LEU A 480 -7.58 22.74 5.91
C LEU A 480 -8.46 23.97 6.13
N VAL A 481 -9.79 23.82 6.20
CA VAL A 481 -10.73 24.92 6.55
C VAL A 481 -10.39 25.51 7.90
N GLN A 482 -10.22 24.67 8.92
CA GLN A 482 -9.84 25.12 10.27
C GLN A 482 -8.50 25.86 10.26
N LYS A 483 -7.53 25.35 9.50
CA LYS A 483 -6.22 25.98 9.38
C LYS A 483 -6.29 27.34 8.68
N LEU A 484 -7.06 27.47 7.60
CA LEU A 484 -7.24 28.74 6.90
C LEU A 484 -7.95 29.78 7.78
N ALA A 485 -9.01 29.36 8.50
CA ALA A 485 -9.74 30.21 9.43
C ALA A 485 -8.84 30.76 10.56
N SER A 486 -7.84 29.98 10.99
CA SER A 486 -6.88 30.43 12.02
C SER A 486 -6.02 31.62 11.58
N TYR A 487 -5.72 31.75 10.28
CA TYR A 487 -5.01 32.91 9.73
C TYR A 487 -5.94 34.13 9.62
N GLN A 488 -7.18 33.94 9.18
CA GLN A 488 -8.17 35.03 9.07
C GLN A 488 -8.55 35.61 10.45
N GLY A 489 -8.59 34.78 11.49
CA GLY A 489 -8.82 35.22 12.87
C GLY A 489 -7.63 35.95 13.50
N GLN A 490 -6.40 35.66 13.07
CA GLN A 490 -5.20 36.40 13.51
C GLN A 490 -5.16 37.82 12.92
N ASP A 491 -5.53 37.99 11.65
CA ASP A 491 -5.62 39.31 11.00
C ASP A 491 -6.71 40.22 11.61
N GLN A 492 -7.82 39.65 12.08
CA GLN A 492 -8.85 40.43 12.79
C GLN A 492 -8.40 40.91 14.19
N ASN A 493 -7.55 40.15 14.89
CA ASN A 493 -7.00 40.57 16.18
C ASN A 493 -5.85 41.59 16.04
N LEU A 494 -5.06 41.51 14.96
CA LEU A 494 -4.04 42.50 14.61
C LEU A 494 -4.67 43.84 14.15
N SER A 495 -5.74 43.79 13.36
CA SER A 495 -6.46 45.00 12.93
C SER A 495 -7.26 45.68 14.07
N ASN A 496 -7.76 44.93 15.06
CA ASN A 496 -8.35 45.52 16.26
C ASN A 496 -7.31 46.09 17.25
N SER A 497 -6.07 45.56 17.26
CA SER A 497 -4.99 46.11 18.09
C SER A 497 -4.37 47.39 17.51
N GLY A 498 -4.46 47.59 16.20
CA GLY A 498 -4.03 48.83 15.52
C GLY A 498 -4.97 50.03 15.71
N ASN A 499 -6.22 49.80 16.13
CA ASN A 499 -7.23 50.87 16.29
C ASN A 499 -7.30 51.48 17.71
N HIS A 500 -6.45 51.03 18.65
CA HIS A 500 -6.41 51.59 20.01
C HIS A 500 -5.26 52.60 20.27
N GLN A 501 -4.43 52.94 19.28
CA GLN A 501 -3.35 53.93 19.44
C GLN A 501 -3.52 55.29 18.74
N SER A 502 -4.66 55.57 18.10
CA SER A 502 -4.86 56.85 17.39
C SER A 502 -5.87 57.82 18.04
N ASN A 503 -6.44 57.50 19.21
CA ASN A 503 -7.52 58.30 19.82
C ASN A 503 -7.23 58.88 21.22
N GLN A 504 -5.98 59.23 21.52
CA GLN A 504 -5.67 60.15 22.64
C GLN A 504 -4.53 61.09 22.27
N LYS A 505 -4.85 62.19 21.58
CA LYS A 505 -4.23 63.52 21.75
C LYS A 505 -4.82 64.52 20.75
N ARG A 506 -5.94 65.14 21.12
CA ARG A 506 -6.34 66.49 20.68
C ARG A 506 -7.52 66.97 21.52
N LYS A 507 -7.22 67.66 22.63
CA LYS A 507 -7.99 68.83 23.07
C LYS A 507 -7.15 69.67 24.02
N ILE A 508 -7.05 70.95 23.65
CA ILE A 508 -6.31 72.04 24.26
C ILE A 508 -7.24 72.74 25.27
N SER A 509 -6.69 73.15 26.42
CA SER A 509 -7.15 74.25 27.30
C SER A 509 -6.01 74.48 28.32
N SER A 510 -5.14 75.47 28.15
CA SER A 510 -5.26 76.92 28.48
C SER A 510 -5.22 77.24 29.99
N ASN A 511 -4.07 77.81 30.39
CA ASN A 511 -3.78 78.75 31.49
C ASN A 511 -3.65 78.30 32.95
N GLN A 512 -2.51 78.76 33.52
CA GLN A 512 -2.25 79.24 34.90
C GLN A 512 -2.34 78.16 36.00
N ASP A 513 -1.40 77.95 36.91
CA ASP A 513 -0.53 78.87 37.64
C ASP A 513 0.70 78.15 38.26
N LEU A 514 1.60 78.97 38.82
CA LEU A 514 2.85 78.73 39.56
C LEU A 514 2.71 77.71 40.71
N ASP A 515 3.74 76.90 41.01
CA ASP A 515 4.65 77.11 42.17
C ASP A 515 5.73 76.01 42.33
N HIS A 516 6.72 76.35 43.14
CA HIS A 516 8.05 75.83 43.42
C HIS A 516 8.27 74.41 44.02
N SER A 517 9.57 74.05 43.99
CA SER A 517 10.37 73.17 44.88
C SER A 517 10.61 71.73 44.38
N MET A 518 11.82 71.36 43.95
CA MET A 518 13.05 71.02 44.70
C MET A 518 12.92 69.77 45.59
N SER A 519 13.49 68.64 45.14
CA SER A 519 14.63 67.94 45.79
C SER A 519 14.76 66.49 45.28
N GLU A 520 15.99 66.16 44.86
CA GLU A 520 16.80 65.01 45.29
C GLU A 520 16.05 63.81 45.91
N GLY A 521 16.27 62.55 45.58
CA GLY A 521 17.39 61.86 44.96
C GLY A 521 17.29 60.38 45.36
N HIS A 522 18.32 59.61 44.99
CA HIS A 522 18.63 58.24 45.42
C HIS A 522 18.12 57.05 44.59
N LYS A 523 19.08 56.56 43.80
CA LYS A 523 19.31 55.18 43.36
C LYS A 523 19.41 54.20 44.54
N SER A 524 18.90 52.99 44.34
CA SER A 524 19.49 51.67 44.73
C SER A 524 18.48 50.60 44.27
N ARG A 525 18.69 49.73 43.27
CA ARG A 525 19.68 48.67 43.02
C ARG A 525 19.86 47.67 44.18
N LYS A 526 19.18 46.52 44.10
CA LYS A 526 19.64 45.15 44.44
C LYS A 526 18.52 44.16 44.09
N THR A 527 18.69 43.35 43.04
CA THR A 527 19.14 41.94 43.09
C THR A 527 18.29 41.07 44.01
N SER A 528 17.50 40.15 43.45
CA SER A 528 17.97 38.82 43.10
C SER A 528 17.12 38.23 41.98
#